data_AF-A0A024QHS4-F1
#
_entry.id   AF-A0A024QHS4-F1
#
_cell.length_a   1.000
_cell.length_b   1.000
_cell.length_c   1.000
_cell.angle_alpha   90.00
_cell.angle_beta   90.00
_cell.angle_gamma   90.00
#
_symmetry.space_group_name_H-M   'P 1'
#
loop_
_entity.id
_entity.type
_entity.pdbx_description
1 polymer ?
#
loop_
_entity_poly.entity_id
_entity_poly.type
_entity_poly.pdbx_seq_one_letter_code
_entity_poly.pdbx_strand_id
1 'polypeptide(L)' 'MNITPLEAKRRQKKAEEILNIPVLKNIWKDENGELTGNVIDYVDMPKELINKSRRGK' A
#
# COMPACT_ATOMS: atom_id res chain seq x y z
N MET A 1 15.36 26.41 13.35
CA MET A 1 15.94 25.20 12.71
C MET A 1 15.14 24.00 13.23
N ASN A 2 14.21 23.46 12.45
CA ASN A 2 13.33 22.37 12.91
C ASN A 2 14.10 21.05 12.86
N ILE A 3 14.80 20.75 13.95
CA ILE A 3 15.56 19.51 14.11
C ILE A 3 14.53 18.39 14.29
N THR A 4 14.25 17.65 13.22
CA THR A 4 13.42 16.45 13.31
C THR A 4 14.25 15.37 14.01
N PRO A 5 13.80 14.81 15.15
CA PRO A 5 14.56 13.80 15.86
C PRO A 5 14.78 12.58 14.97
N LEU A 6 15.97 11.98 15.08
CA LEU A 6 16.37 10.81 14.26
C LEU A 6 15.36 9.66 14.38
N GLU A 7 14.74 9.51 15.55
CA GLU A 7 13.66 8.55 15.79
C GLU A 7 12.42 8.80 14.93
N ALA A 8 12.03 10.06 14.72
CA ALA A 8 10.90 10.39 13.86
C ALA A 8 11.19 10.04 12.40
N LYS A 9 12.42 10.29 11.92
CA LYS A 9 12.85 9.87 10.58
C LYS A 9 12.86 8.34 10.42
N ARG A 10 13.27 7.59 11.45
CA ARG A 10 13.23 6.12 11.44
C ARG A 10 11.81 5.56 11.40
N ARG A 11 10.87 6.16 12.13
CA ARG A 11 9.45 5.77 12.10
C ARG A 11 8.79 6.11 10.76
N GLN A 12 9.08 7.28 10.20
CA GLN A 12 8.61 7.66 8.87
C GLN A 12 9.13 6.69 7.81
N LYS A 13 10.43 6.36 7.83
CA LYS A 13 11.00 5.41 6.88
C LYS A 13 10.35 4.02 6.98
N LYS A 14 10.13 3.51 8.19
CA LYS A 14 9.42 2.23 8.40
C LYS A 14 7.97 2.27 7.91
N ALA A 15 7.26 3.38 8.14
CA ALA A 15 5.90 3.57 7.65
C ALA A 15 5.87 3.73 6.12
N GLU A 16 6.89 4.34 5.52
CA GLU A 16 7.06 4.40 4.07
C GLU A 16 7.37 3.03 3.46
N GLU A 17 7.92 2.08 4.21
CA GLU A 17 8.25 0.74 3.71
C GLU A 17 7.05 -0.22 3.74
N ILE A 18 6.03 0.07 4.55
CA ILE A 18 4.82 -0.74 4.70
C ILE A 18 3.68 -0.09 3.89
N LEU A 19 3.07 -0.86 3.00
CA LEU A 19 1.94 -0.43 2.20
C LEU A 19 0.67 -1.09 2.75
N ASN A 20 -0.31 -0.25 3.07
CA ASN A 20 -1.65 -0.71 3.44
C ASN A 20 -2.45 -0.99 2.16
N ILE A 21 -2.60 -2.26 1.81
CA ILE A 21 -3.35 -2.68 0.62
C ILE A 21 -4.79 -3.00 1.05
N PRO A 22 -5.81 -2.33 0.47
CA PRO A 22 -7.20 -2.68 0.75
C PRO A 22 -7.54 -4.06 0.20
N VAL A 23 -8.15 -4.90 1.04
CA VAL A 23 -8.74 -6.18 0.65
C VAL A 23 -10.18 -5.94 0.25
N LEU A 24 -10.48 -6.22 -1.01
CA LEU A 24 -11.81 -6.03 -1.59
C LEU A 24 -12.62 -7.34 -1.53
N LYS A 25 -13.89 -7.23 -1.13
CA LYS A 25 -14.90 -8.28 -1.21
C LYS A 25 -15.99 -7.86 -2.17
N ASN A 26 -16.57 -8.83 -2.88
CA ASN A 26 -17.52 -8.63 -3.97
C ASN A 26 -16.92 -7.68 -5.01
N ILE A 27 -16.03 -8.16 -5.87
CA ILE A 27 -15.40 -7.32 -6.89
C ILE A 27 -16.36 -7.22 -8.09
N TRP A 28 -16.67 -6.01 -8.53
CA TRP A 28 -17.41 -5.72 -9.76
C TRP A 28 -16.66 -4.70 -10.62
N LYS A 29 -17.06 -4.56 -11.88
CA LYS A 29 -16.54 -3.49 -12.74
C LYS A 29 -17.42 -2.27 -12.62
N ASP A 30 -16.80 -1.12 -12.42
CA ASP A 30 -17.50 0.17 -12.45
C ASP A 30 -17.78 0.62 -13.89
N GLU A 31 -18.37 1.81 -14.01
CA GLU A 31 -18.77 2.45 -15.27
C GLU A 31 -17.57 2.82 -16.15
N ASN A 32 -16.37 2.89 -15.57
CA ASN A 32 -15.10 3.17 -16.25
C ASN A 32 -14.36 1.87 -16.63
N GLY A 33 -14.91 0.71 -16.27
CA GLY A 33 -14.29 -0.59 -16.47
C GLY A 33 -13.21 -0.94 -15.44
N GLU A 34 -13.08 -0.15 -14.37
CA GLU A 34 -12.15 -0.42 -13.27
C GLU A 34 -12.76 -1.45 -12.32
N LEU A 35 -11.90 -2.32 -11.77
CA LEU A 35 -12.32 -3.30 -10.77
C LEU A 35 -12.47 -2.60 -9.42
N THR A 36 -13.71 -2.44 -8.99
CA THR A 36 -14.05 -1.89 -7.69
C THR A 36 -14.72 -2.95 -6.82
N GLY A 37 -14.76 -2.73 -5.51
CA GLY A 37 -15.32 -3.69 -4.56
C GLY A 37 -15.48 -3.07 -3.19
N ASN A 38 -16.14 -3.78 -2.28
CA ASN A 38 -16.26 -3.32 -0.89
C ASN A 38 -14.96 -3.61 -0.15
N VAL A 39 -14.31 -2.58 0.37
CA VAL A 39 -13.16 -2.76 1.25
C VAL A 39 -13.64 -3.41 2.55
N ILE A 40 -13.11 -4.58 2.87
CA ILE A 40 -13.46 -5.32 4.08
C ILE A 40 -12.32 -5.36 5.10
N ASP A 41 -11.09 -5.15 4.64
CA ASP A 41 -9.90 -5.23 5.47
C ASP A 41 -8.73 -4.49 4.80
N TYR A 42 -7.64 -4.31 5.55
CA TYR A 42 -6.37 -3.78 5.04
C TYR A 42 -5.24 -4.71 5.46
N VAL A 43 -4.41 -5.09 4.51
CA VAL A 43 -3.20 -5.89 4.80
C VAL A 43 -1.96 -5.01 4.70
N ASP A 44 -1.16 -5.04 5.76
CA ASP A 44 0.16 -4.44 5.79
C ASP A 44 1.14 -5.31 5.01
N MET A 45 1.56 -4.86 3.83
CA MET A 45 2.57 -5.55 3.03
C MET A 45 3.83 -4.69 2.86
N PRO A 46 5.04 -5.26 3.01
CA PRO A 46 6.25 -4.55 2.67
C PRO A 46 6.31 -4.25 1.17
N LYS A 47 6.65 -3.01 0.81
CA LYS A 47 6.72 -2.53 -0.59
C LYS A 47 7.61 -3.38 -1.50
N GLU A 48 8.64 -4.02 -0.93
CA GLU A 48 9.56 -4.88 -1.66
C GLU A 48 8.87 -6.05 -2.38
N LEU A 49 7.76 -6.55 -1.85
CA LEU A 49 7.01 -7.67 -2.43
C LEU A 49 6.17 -7.26 -3.66
N ILE A 50 5.71 -6.01 -3.72
CA ILE A 50 4.84 -5.52 -4.81
C ILE A 50 5.66 -5.29 -6.09
N ASN A 51 6.93 -4.87 -5.97
CA ASN A 51 7.78 -4.55 -7.13
C ASN A 51 8.23 -5.78 -7.94
N LYS A 52 8.16 -7.00 -7.41
CA LYS A 52 8.53 -8.21 -8.17
C LYS A 52 7.53 -8.56 -9.28
N SER A 53 6.28 -8.10 -9.19
CA SER A 53 5.25 -8.47 -10.17
C SER A 53 5.33 -7.68 -11.50
N ARG A 54 6.14 -6.62 -11.58
CA ARG A 54 6.24 -5.75 -12.79
C ARG A 54 7.45 -6.05 -13.70
N ARG A 55 8.35 -6.98 -13.34
CA ARG A 55 9.53 -7.36 -14.14
C ARG A 55 9.42 -8.74 -14.79
N GLY A 56 8.20 -9.19 -15.08
CA GLY A 56 7.93 -10.43 -15.80
C GLY A 56 7.29 -10.17 -17.16
N LYS A 57 7.99 -9.51 -18.08
CA LYS A 57 7.74 -9.64 -19.52
C LYS A 57 8.97 -9.26 -20.32
#